data_AF-A0A078KRE0-F1
#
_entry.id   AF-A0A078KRE0-F1
#
_cell.length_a   1.000
_cell.length_b   1.000
_cell.length_c   1.000
_cell.angle_alpha   90.00
_cell.angle_beta   90.00
_cell.angle_gamma   90.00
#
_symmetry.space_group_name_H-M   'P 1'
#
loop_
_entity.id
_entity.type
_entity.pdbx_description
1 polymer ?
#
loop_
_entity_poly.entity_id
_entity_poly.type
_entity_poly.pdbx_seq_one_letter_code
_entity_poly.pdbx_strand_id
1 'polypeptide(L)'
;MPMSLQELSDESGISQEVIQGMRLLESKKSDDALVLSPEEKSAVQDMLVSLIGDMDTNKKIITISPYSRMDSGIGGMTAAEVKDISYRTRNLHKIQPEMDRIWNNFQDALNGERELATNEKMTLKEFGMLYDLANLNAILEQYNTLGLIEGNDRLEALYQTTQRAATMVRHLDNTFDQQFRAPVGSVVFDRTKSKSEIYGKELSAFEKGVTKVTKFGHASRAVTVENNDQVSNKLSHINPGYKEEKFALRNFLYADVYRIKLENLISEEDQALFKEHLGDDWLQQLEQEFSDIEQEIHNGARDMHEHVTAEGGTGRFASVATNKLHGGYKNFVKKDHKNPEVRDDVMGKGQWDVENRDQSKVLCSEFVGKTLIAAVQELNDRVVKRLRDDGVDNVPDRMISSPISQREKLKLMTPERLLHALEERHVIEKVESPRELSQFIHKHGDARTTGVTRDFKEKLHAEIDEDVDHEIESGLQFDEDDSGMKLS
;
A
#
# COMPACT_ATOMS: atom_id res chain seq x y z
N MET A 1 33.77 17.36 20.91
CA MET A 1 34.54 16.11 21.04
C MET A 1 33.58 14.99 20.76
N PRO A 2 33.95 13.96 19.96
CA PRO A 2 33.08 12.81 19.78
C PRO A 2 32.79 12.17 21.14
N MET A 3 31.57 11.70 21.32
CA MET A 3 31.16 10.95 22.50
C MET A 3 32.03 9.71 22.67
N SER A 4 32.30 9.31 23.91
CA SER A 4 32.93 8.04 24.22
C SER A 4 32.02 6.86 23.87
N LEU A 5 32.60 5.66 23.74
CA LEU A 5 31.81 4.43 23.54
C LEU A 5 30.83 4.18 24.68
N GLN A 6 31.26 4.46 25.93
CA GLN A 6 30.45 4.32 27.12
C GLN A 6 29.24 5.26 27.09
N GLU A 7 29.44 6.56 26.79
CA GLU A 7 28.35 7.53 26.73
C GLU A 7 27.30 7.15 25.67
N LEU A 8 27.73 6.77 24.45
CA LEU A 8 26.81 6.31 23.41
C LEU A 8 26.10 5.02 23.82
N SER A 9 26.79 4.12 24.51
CA SER A 9 26.23 2.85 24.98
C SER A 9 25.14 3.08 26.03
N ASP A 10 25.42 3.96 27.00
CA ASP A 10 24.48 4.33 28.05
C ASP A 10 23.25 5.05 27.49
N GLU A 11 23.44 5.92 26.51
CA GLU A 11 22.35 6.71 25.93
C GLU A 11 21.47 5.90 24.97
N SER A 12 22.08 5.04 24.15
CA SER A 12 21.36 4.24 23.15
C SER A 12 20.86 2.88 23.69
N GLY A 13 21.46 2.38 24.77
CA GLY A 13 21.26 1.01 25.25
C GLY A 13 21.84 -0.07 24.33
N ILE A 14 22.73 0.30 23.40
CA ILE A 14 23.47 -0.60 22.50
C ILE A 14 24.83 -0.91 23.11
N SER A 15 25.26 -2.17 23.06
CA SER A 15 26.56 -2.60 23.61
C SER A 15 27.74 -1.87 22.97
N GLN A 16 28.80 -1.63 23.72
CA GLN A 16 30.01 -0.93 23.23
C GLN A 16 30.66 -1.67 22.06
N GLU A 17 30.60 -3.01 22.04
CA GLU A 17 31.14 -3.85 20.98
C GLU A 17 30.46 -3.54 19.64
N VAL A 18 29.12 -3.45 19.64
CA VAL A 18 28.34 -3.07 18.45
C VAL A 18 28.66 -1.64 18.03
N ILE A 19 28.70 -0.68 18.95
CA ILE A 19 29.03 0.72 18.63
C ILE A 19 30.44 0.83 18.05
N GLN A 20 31.41 0.11 18.60
CA GLN A 20 32.77 0.06 18.11
C GLN A 20 32.82 -0.57 16.70
N GLY A 21 32.12 -1.67 16.47
CA GLY A 21 31.98 -2.27 15.15
C GLY A 21 31.38 -1.29 14.12
N MET A 22 30.39 -0.50 14.52
CA MET A 22 29.77 0.51 13.65
C MET A 22 30.75 1.63 13.29
N ARG A 23 31.59 2.08 14.23
CA ARG A 23 32.64 3.07 13.99
C ARG A 23 33.75 2.55 13.06
N LEU A 24 34.16 1.30 13.25
CA LEU A 24 35.12 0.64 12.37
C LEU A 24 34.56 0.49 10.95
N LEU A 25 33.29 0.09 10.83
CA LEU A 25 32.59 -0.01 9.55
C LEU A 25 32.48 1.36 8.85
N GLU A 26 32.08 2.42 9.57
CA GLU A 26 32.03 3.79 9.03
C GLU A 26 33.41 4.25 8.54
N SER A 27 34.46 3.94 9.31
CA SER A 27 35.83 4.30 8.95
C SER A 27 36.27 3.58 7.68
N LYS A 28 36.01 2.27 7.58
CA LYS A 28 36.32 1.47 6.39
C LYS A 28 35.54 1.92 5.15
N LYS A 29 34.27 2.31 5.30
CA LYS A 29 33.46 2.84 4.17
C LYS A 29 33.85 4.25 3.74
N SER A 30 34.48 5.01 4.63
CA SER A 30 34.91 6.38 4.32
C SER A 30 36.27 6.44 3.64
N ASP A 31 37.07 5.39 3.83
CA ASP A 31 38.38 5.23 3.23
C ASP A 31 38.54 3.78 2.80
N ASP A 32 38.21 3.51 1.53
CA ASP A 32 38.32 2.16 0.96
C ASP A 32 39.76 1.61 1.06
N ALA A 33 40.78 2.49 1.10
CA ALA A 33 42.18 2.11 1.25
C ALA A 33 42.58 1.76 2.69
N LEU A 34 41.73 2.07 3.68
CA LEU A 34 41.95 1.69 5.07
C LEU A 34 41.98 0.17 5.19
N VAL A 35 43.11 -0.39 5.62
CA VAL A 35 43.25 -1.82 5.91
C VAL A 35 42.97 -2.02 7.39
N LEU A 36 41.85 -2.68 7.71
CA LEU A 36 41.56 -3.10 9.08
C LEU A 36 42.54 -4.21 9.49
N SER A 37 43.01 -4.17 10.73
CA SER A 37 43.70 -5.31 11.35
C SER A 37 42.78 -6.54 11.40
N PRO A 38 43.34 -7.77 11.53
CA PRO A 38 42.53 -8.97 11.71
C PRO A 38 41.52 -8.86 12.85
N GLU A 39 41.90 -8.23 13.96
CA GLU A 39 41.07 -8.03 15.15
C GLU A 39 39.94 -7.03 14.87
N GLU A 40 40.22 -5.90 14.21
CA GLU A 40 39.20 -4.93 13.81
C GLU A 40 38.22 -5.50 12.79
N LYS A 41 38.74 -6.26 11.81
CA LYS A 41 37.90 -6.99 10.85
C LYS A 41 36.97 -7.97 11.58
N SER A 42 37.51 -8.77 12.51
CA SER A 42 36.71 -9.68 13.33
C SER A 42 35.64 -8.93 14.12
N ALA A 43 35.97 -7.80 14.74
CA ALA A 43 35.01 -7.00 15.50
C ALA A 43 33.85 -6.48 14.61
N VAL A 44 34.15 -6.05 13.38
CA VAL A 44 33.10 -5.68 12.41
C VAL A 44 32.26 -6.90 12.02
N GLN A 45 32.89 -8.04 11.76
CA GLN A 45 32.19 -9.28 11.40
C GLN A 45 31.28 -9.78 12.53
N ASP A 46 31.77 -9.80 13.76
CA ASP A 46 31.03 -10.23 14.95
C ASP A 46 29.84 -9.31 15.21
N MET A 47 30.02 -7.99 15.04
CA MET A 47 28.91 -7.04 15.06
C MET A 47 27.89 -7.39 13.98
N LEU A 48 28.28 -7.53 12.71
CA LEU A 48 27.36 -7.85 11.61
C LEU A 48 26.58 -9.14 11.86
N VAL A 49 27.24 -10.17 12.40
CA VAL A 49 26.62 -11.45 12.77
C VAL A 49 25.63 -11.28 13.92
N SER A 50 25.97 -10.47 14.94
CA SER A 50 25.08 -10.19 16.08
C SER A 50 23.80 -9.48 15.67
N LEU A 51 23.85 -8.68 14.59
CA LEU A 51 22.70 -7.94 14.08
C LEU A 51 21.69 -8.82 13.32
N ILE A 52 22.06 -10.05 12.93
CA ILE A 52 21.18 -10.93 12.13
C ILE A 52 19.91 -11.25 12.93
N GLY A 53 18.80 -10.63 12.53
CA GLY A 53 17.48 -10.74 13.14
C GLY A 53 17.31 -10.04 14.49
N ASP A 54 18.29 -9.24 14.94
CA ASP A 54 18.22 -8.55 16.23
C ASP A 54 17.33 -7.30 16.17
N MET A 55 16.04 -7.51 16.40
CA MET A 55 15.04 -6.44 16.42
C MET A 55 15.12 -5.52 17.65
N ASP A 56 15.87 -5.88 18.70
CA ASP A 56 16.08 -5.00 19.85
C ASP A 56 17.07 -3.90 19.48
N THR A 57 18.24 -4.29 18.97
CA THR A 57 19.23 -3.33 18.44
C THR A 57 18.63 -2.50 17.31
N ASN A 58 17.79 -3.09 16.44
CA ASN A 58 17.08 -2.35 15.38
C ASN A 58 16.34 -1.10 15.87
N LYS A 59 15.59 -1.27 16.97
CA LYS A 59 14.78 -0.20 17.56
C LYS A 59 15.67 0.83 18.21
N LYS A 60 16.74 0.39 18.88
CA LYS A 60 17.68 1.26 19.59
C LYS A 60 18.53 2.11 18.65
N ILE A 61 18.86 1.66 17.43
CA ILE A 61 19.64 2.44 16.45
C ILE A 61 18.99 3.81 16.15
N ILE A 62 17.66 3.95 16.28
CA ILE A 62 17.00 5.25 16.08
C ILE A 62 17.49 6.31 17.07
N THR A 63 17.94 5.91 18.26
CA THR A 63 18.51 6.83 19.26
C THR A 63 19.84 7.41 18.83
N ILE A 64 20.57 6.73 17.93
CA ILE A 64 21.84 7.23 17.39
C ILE A 64 21.60 8.23 16.25
N SER A 65 20.46 8.15 15.56
CA SER A 65 20.16 8.97 14.38
C SER A 65 20.21 10.50 14.58
N PRO A 66 19.95 11.08 15.77
CA PRO A 66 20.10 12.52 16.00
C PRO A 66 21.55 13.01 16.05
N TYR A 67 22.53 12.14 16.38
CA TYR A 67 23.93 12.55 16.49
C TYR A 67 24.55 12.69 15.11
N SER A 68 25.32 13.75 14.91
CA SER A 68 26.11 13.89 13.69
C SER A 68 27.22 12.84 13.67
N ARG A 69 27.76 12.55 12.48
CA ARG A 69 28.95 11.72 12.33
C ARG A 69 30.13 12.21 13.17
N MET A 70 30.27 13.52 13.38
CA MET A 70 31.34 14.10 14.19
C MET A 70 31.16 13.81 15.69
N ASP A 71 29.91 13.64 16.14
CA ASP A 71 29.58 13.40 17.55
C ASP A 71 29.62 11.91 17.88
N SER A 72 29.01 11.07 17.04
CA SER A 72 28.90 9.63 17.30
C SER A 72 30.05 8.81 16.72
N GLY A 73 30.77 9.33 15.71
CA GLY A 73 31.68 8.54 14.87
C GLY A 73 30.97 7.56 13.93
N ILE A 74 29.64 7.64 13.81
CA ILE A 74 28.79 6.76 12.99
C ILE A 74 28.02 7.64 12.00
N GLY A 75 28.17 7.35 10.71
CA GLY A 75 27.42 8.05 9.66
C GLY A 75 25.96 7.57 9.57
N GLY A 76 25.06 8.44 9.12
CA GLY A 76 23.64 8.11 8.96
C GLY A 76 23.39 6.93 8.00
N MET A 77 24.23 6.78 6.96
CA MET A 77 24.15 5.64 6.03
C MET A 77 24.53 4.32 6.72
N THR A 78 25.59 4.31 7.53
CA THR A 78 26.00 3.12 8.30
C THR A 78 24.94 2.74 9.33
N ALA A 79 24.35 3.71 10.03
CA ALA A 79 23.23 3.44 10.92
C ALA A 79 22.02 2.84 10.17
N ALA A 80 21.70 3.35 8.98
CA ALA A 80 20.62 2.83 8.15
C ALA A 80 20.88 1.39 7.66
N GLU A 81 22.11 1.07 7.23
CA GLU A 81 22.47 -0.28 6.77
C GLU A 81 22.46 -1.31 7.90
N VAL A 82 22.98 -0.97 9.08
CA VAL A 82 22.94 -1.81 10.28
C VAL A 82 21.48 -2.11 10.67
N LYS A 83 20.61 -1.09 10.60
CA LYS A 83 19.17 -1.27 10.79
C LYS A 83 18.56 -2.16 9.70
N ASP A 84 18.97 -2.02 8.45
CA ASP A 84 18.46 -2.83 7.35
C ASP A 84 18.87 -4.30 7.47
N ILE A 85 20.12 -4.60 7.85
CA ILE A 85 20.58 -5.97 8.12
C ILE A 85 19.69 -6.63 9.15
N SER A 86 19.51 -5.99 10.30
CA SER A 86 18.69 -6.53 11.39
C SER A 86 17.23 -6.73 10.98
N TYR A 87 16.61 -5.72 10.36
CA TYR A 87 15.21 -5.79 9.98
C TYR A 87 14.97 -6.85 8.88
N ARG A 88 15.79 -6.86 7.83
CA ARG A 88 15.59 -7.73 6.66
C ARG A 88 15.89 -9.19 6.97
N THR A 89 16.70 -9.47 7.99
CA THR A 89 17.01 -10.83 8.44
C THR A 89 16.13 -11.34 9.60
N ARG A 90 15.15 -10.55 10.10
CA ARG A 90 14.25 -10.93 11.22
C ARG A 90 13.53 -12.27 11.07
N ASN A 91 13.34 -12.73 9.83
CA ASN A 91 12.70 -14.00 9.51
C ASN A 91 13.64 -15.01 8.83
N LEU A 92 14.96 -14.78 8.84
CA LEU A 92 15.95 -15.65 8.17
C LEU A 92 15.82 -17.11 8.64
N HIS A 93 15.69 -17.34 9.94
CA HIS A 93 15.52 -18.67 10.53
C HIS A 93 14.28 -19.44 10.02
N LYS A 94 13.27 -18.73 9.49
CA LYS A 94 12.05 -19.35 8.93
C LYS A 94 12.20 -19.73 7.47
N ILE A 95 12.98 -18.98 6.70
CA ILE A 95 13.12 -19.16 5.25
C ILE A 95 14.37 -19.94 4.87
N GLN A 96 15.42 -19.90 5.70
CA GLN A 96 16.68 -20.59 5.41
C GLN A 96 16.52 -22.11 5.23
N PRO A 97 15.74 -22.85 6.05
CA PRO A 97 15.53 -24.28 5.83
C PRO A 97 14.81 -24.61 4.51
N GLU A 98 14.05 -23.66 3.97
CA GLU A 98 13.26 -23.82 2.75
C GLU A 98 13.98 -23.31 1.49
N MET A 99 15.14 -22.65 1.66
CA MET A 99 15.80 -21.91 0.58
C MET A 99 16.20 -22.82 -0.60
N ASP A 100 16.75 -24.00 -0.33
CA ASP A 100 17.14 -24.94 -1.40
C ASP A 100 15.92 -25.46 -2.15
N ARG A 101 14.82 -25.78 -1.45
CA ARG A 101 13.56 -26.19 -2.08
C ARG A 101 13.03 -25.09 -3.00
N ILE A 102 12.91 -23.87 -2.48
CA ILE A 102 12.37 -22.74 -3.25
C ILE A 102 13.25 -22.43 -4.45
N TRP A 103 14.57 -22.41 -4.27
CA TRP A 103 15.54 -22.14 -5.33
C TRP A 103 15.47 -23.20 -6.44
N ASN A 104 15.49 -24.48 -6.09
CA ASN A 104 15.43 -25.56 -7.08
C ASN A 104 14.10 -25.53 -7.84
N ASN A 105 12.96 -25.39 -7.14
CA ASN A 105 11.66 -25.26 -7.79
C ASN A 105 11.61 -24.06 -8.74
N PHE A 106 12.18 -22.92 -8.34
CA PHE A 106 12.27 -21.75 -9.18
C PHE A 106 13.10 -22.01 -10.45
N GLN A 107 14.26 -22.68 -10.34
CA GLN A 107 15.11 -23.03 -11.48
C GLN A 107 14.43 -24.02 -12.43
N ASP A 108 13.83 -25.11 -11.90
CA ASP A 108 13.10 -26.10 -12.70
C ASP A 108 12.00 -25.43 -13.54
N ALA A 109 11.24 -24.53 -12.90
CA ALA A 109 10.15 -23.80 -13.56
C ALA A 109 10.68 -22.77 -14.57
N LEU A 110 11.74 -22.04 -14.23
CA LEU A 110 12.37 -21.06 -15.11
C LEU A 110 12.94 -21.70 -16.39
N ASN A 111 13.52 -22.90 -16.27
CA ASN A 111 14.08 -23.66 -17.39
C ASN A 111 13.00 -24.40 -18.22
N GLY A 112 11.73 -24.34 -17.80
CA GLY A 112 10.64 -25.05 -18.46
C GLY A 112 10.70 -26.57 -18.29
N GLU A 113 11.42 -27.06 -17.28
CA GLU A 113 11.58 -28.50 -17.02
C GLU A 113 10.29 -29.11 -16.48
N ARG A 114 9.50 -28.34 -15.72
CA ARG A 114 8.17 -28.73 -15.22
C ARG A 114 7.31 -27.55 -14.77
N GLU A 115 6.00 -27.74 -14.73
CA GLU A 115 5.08 -26.84 -14.05
C GLU A 115 5.02 -27.18 -12.55
N LEU A 116 5.07 -26.17 -11.69
CA LEU A 116 5.00 -26.34 -10.24
C LEU A 116 3.56 -26.63 -9.78
N ALA A 117 3.39 -27.65 -8.94
CA ALA A 117 2.14 -27.85 -8.22
C ALA A 117 1.90 -26.71 -7.22
N THR A 118 0.64 -26.50 -6.80
CA THR A 118 0.26 -25.37 -5.93
C THR A 118 1.06 -25.31 -4.62
N ASN A 119 1.38 -26.46 -4.02
CA ASN A 119 2.18 -26.57 -2.79
C ASN A 119 3.70 -26.42 -3.01
N GLU A 120 4.15 -26.40 -4.26
CA GLU A 120 5.57 -26.21 -4.62
C GLU A 120 5.89 -24.75 -4.95
N LYS A 121 4.86 -23.96 -5.30
CA LYS A 121 4.95 -22.52 -5.54
C LYS A 121 5.27 -21.75 -4.26
N MET A 122 5.91 -20.61 -4.41
CA MET A 122 6.15 -19.68 -3.31
C MET A 122 4.84 -19.14 -2.76
N THR A 123 4.66 -19.23 -1.46
CA THR A 123 3.61 -18.53 -0.72
C THR A 123 3.91 -17.03 -0.66
N LEU A 124 2.89 -16.21 -0.37
CA LEU A 124 3.08 -14.76 -0.15
C LEU A 124 4.06 -14.45 0.98
N LYS A 125 4.04 -15.27 2.03
CA LYS A 125 4.95 -15.14 3.17
C LYS A 125 6.40 -15.41 2.77
N GLU A 126 6.65 -16.48 2.00
CA GLU A 126 7.98 -16.79 1.48
C GLU A 126 8.49 -15.70 0.55
N PHE A 127 7.66 -15.25 -0.40
CA PHE A 127 8.02 -14.13 -1.27
C PHE A 127 8.35 -12.86 -0.46
N GLY A 128 7.58 -12.55 0.57
CA GLY A 128 7.85 -11.42 1.47
C GLY A 128 9.21 -11.50 2.16
N MET A 129 9.60 -12.68 2.64
CA MET A 129 10.91 -12.92 3.27
C MET A 129 12.04 -12.85 2.23
N LEU A 130 11.85 -13.42 1.04
CA LEU A 130 12.82 -13.32 -0.06
C LEU A 130 12.99 -11.88 -0.54
N TYR A 131 11.91 -11.11 -0.63
CA TYR A 131 11.95 -9.70 -1.01
C TYR A 131 12.78 -8.87 -0.01
N ASP A 132 12.63 -9.13 1.29
CA ASP A 132 13.42 -8.45 2.31
C ASP A 132 14.92 -8.82 2.17
N LEU A 133 15.25 -10.09 1.94
CA LEU A 133 16.62 -10.56 1.72
C LEU A 133 17.23 -10.06 0.40
N ALA A 134 16.45 -10.02 -0.68
CA ALA A 134 16.88 -9.51 -1.98
C ALA A 134 17.35 -8.05 -1.90
N ASN A 135 16.62 -7.23 -1.16
CA ASN A 135 16.97 -5.82 -0.94
C ASN A 135 18.16 -5.63 0.01
N LEU A 136 18.56 -6.67 0.77
CA LEU A 136 19.78 -6.63 1.56
C LEU A 136 21.04 -6.93 0.72
N ASN A 137 20.86 -7.56 -0.45
CA ASN A 137 21.98 -8.04 -1.25
C ASN A 137 22.98 -6.93 -1.63
N ALA A 138 22.51 -5.74 -2.00
CA ALA A 138 23.39 -4.63 -2.38
C ALA A 138 24.34 -4.19 -1.24
N ILE A 139 23.84 -4.19 0.01
CA ILE A 139 24.66 -3.88 1.20
C ILE A 139 25.73 -4.96 1.40
N LEU A 140 25.35 -6.24 1.26
CA LEU A 140 26.30 -7.35 1.43
C LEU A 140 27.30 -7.47 0.27
N GLU A 141 26.92 -7.12 -0.95
CA GLU A 141 27.84 -6.99 -2.09
C GLU A 141 28.91 -5.93 -1.78
N GLN A 142 28.51 -4.76 -1.28
CA GLN A 142 29.46 -3.73 -0.85
C GLN A 142 30.39 -4.23 0.26
N TYR A 143 29.85 -4.90 1.28
CA TYR A 143 30.66 -5.42 2.39
C TYR A 143 31.60 -6.54 1.95
N ASN A 144 31.20 -7.35 0.97
CA ASN A 144 32.04 -8.35 0.35
C ASN A 144 33.21 -7.68 -0.40
N THR A 145 32.96 -6.62 -1.17
CA THR A 145 34.01 -5.82 -1.83
C THR A 145 34.98 -5.18 -0.84
N LEU A 146 34.50 -4.79 0.35
CA LEU A 146 35.34 -4.27 1.44
C LEU A 146 36.12 -5.36 2.19
N GLY A 147 35.96 -6.64 1.82
CA GLY A 147 36.63 -7.78 2.46
C GLY A 147 36.06 -8.13 3.84
N LEU A 148 34.83 -7.70 4.15
CA LEU A 148 34.19 -7.89 5.45
C LEU A 148 33.35 -9.17 5.54
N ILE A 149 33.12 -9.87 4.43
CA ILE A 149 32.33 -11.12 4.41
C ILE A 149 33.23 -12.36 4.51
N GLU A 150 34.29 -12.42 3.68
CA GLU A 150 35.20 -13.56 3.60
C GLU A 150 35.85 -13.91 4.94
N GLY A 151 35.84 -15.20 5.27
CA GLY A 151 36.40 -15.78 6.49
C GLY A 151 35.40 -15.89 7.65
N ASN A 152 34.12 -15.56 7.42
CA ASN A 152 33.05 -15.75 8.39
C ASN A 152 31.89 -16.53 7.77
N ASP A 153 31.79 -17.83 8.11
CA ASP A 153 30.82 -18.78 7.53
C ASP A 153 29.36 -18.28 7.61
N ARG A 154 28.98 -17.57 8.67
CA ARG A 154 27.60 -17.07 8.83
C ARG A 154 27.31 -15.91 7.88
N LEU A 155 28.26 -15.01 7.67
CA LEU A 155 28.12 -13.91 6.73
C LEU A 155 28.17 -14.41 5.27
N GLU A 156 29.04 -15.37 4.98
CA GLU A 156 29.10 -16.01 3.66
C GLU A 156 27.79 -16.72 3.32
N ALA A 157 27.23 -17.50 4.25
CA ALA A 157 25.94 -18.16 4.06
C ALA A 157 24.79 -17.15 3.89
N LEU A 158 24.79 -16.06 4.65
CA LEU A 158 23.81 -14.97 4.50
C LEU A 158 23.94 -14.34 3.11
N TYR A 159 25.15 -14.01 2.67
CA TYR A 159 25.41 -13.39 1.38
C TYR A 159 24.96 -14.28 0.21
N GLN A 160 25.28 -15.57 0.22
CA GLN A 160 24.78 -16.52 -0.78
C GLN A 160 23.25 -16.59 -0.79
N THR A 161 22.63 -16.55 0.39
CA THR A 161 21.16 -16.53 0.51
C THR A 161 20.56 -15.27 -0.11
N THR A 162 21.15 -14.08 0.14
CA THR A 162 20.65 -12.83 -0.44
C THR A 162 20.86 -12.76 -1.95
N GLN A 163 21.93 -13.35 -2.49
CA GLN A 163 22.16 -13.43 -3.93
C GLN A 163 21.10 -14.28 -4.64
N ARG A 164 20.75 -15.45 -4.08
CA ARG A 164 19.66 -16.29 -4.59
C ARG A 164 18.32 -15.57 -4.52
N ALA A 165 18.01 -14.95 -3.38
CA ALA A 165 16.79 -14.16 -3.20
C ALA A 165 16.70 -13.00 -4.22
N ALA A 166 17.79 -12.25 -4.39
CA ALA A 166 17.88 -11.16 -5.36
C ALA A 166 17.67 -11.63 -6.80
N THR A 167 18.22 -12.79 -7.16
CA THR A 167 18.03 -13.38 -8.49
C THR A 167 16.55 -13.71 -8.75
N MET A 168 15.89 -14.40 -7.80
CA MET A 168 14.47 -14.74 -7.93
C MET A 168 13.59 -13.50 -7.99
N VAL A 169 13.74 -12.57 -7.05
CA VAL A 169 12.90 -11.37 -6.94
C VAL A 169 13.09 -10.47 -8.17
N ARG A 170 14.33 -10.26 -8.62
CA ARG A 170 14.61 -9.45 -9.81
C ARG A 170 13.98 -10.05 -11.07
N HIS A 171 14.05 -11.38 -11.24
CA HIS A 171 13.38 -12.03 -12.36
C HIS A 171 11.87 -11.76 -12.33
N LEU A 172 11.24 -12.01 -11.18
CA LEU A 172 9.79 -11.84 -11.03
C LEU A 172 9.34 -10.37 -11.20
N ASP A 173 10.08 -9.42 -10.62
CA ASP A 173 9.82 -7.99 -10.79
C ASP A 173 9.94 -7.58 -12.27
N ASN A 174 10.97 -8.05 -12.97
CA ASN A 174 11.16 -7.76 -14.39
C ASN A 174 10.04 -8.37 -15.24
N THR A 175 9.64 -9.63 -14.96
CA THR A 175 8.52 -10.28 -15.65
C THR A 175 7.23 -9.50 -15.43
N PHE A 176 6.97 -9.04 -14.20
CA PHE A 176 5.81 -8.21 -13.90
C PHE A 176 5.86 -6.87 -14.65
N ASP A 177 6.98 -6.16 -14.58
CA ASP A 177 7.14 -4.86 -15.25
C ASP A 177 7.04 -4.98 -16.79
N GLN A 178 7.39 -6.13 -17.37
CA GLN A 178 7.26 -6.39 -18.81
C GLN A 178 5.84 -6.75 -19.23
N GLN A 179 5.13 -7.56 -18.45
CA GLN A 179 3.88 -8.18 -18.86
C GLN A 179 2.63 -7.50 -18.31
N PHE A 180 2.76 -6.79 -17.19
CA PHE A 180 1.63 -6.09 -16.58
C PHE A 180 1.59 -4.64 -17.04
N ARG A 181 0.45 -4.26 -17.60
CA ARG A 181 0.04 -2.88 -17.83
C ARG A 181 -1.27 -2.70 -17.11
N ALA A 182 -1.35 -1.73 -16.20
CA ALA A 182 -2.60 -1.42 -15.52
C ALA A 182 -3.64 -1.01 -16.58
N PRO A 183 -4.75 -1.75 -16.74
CA PRO A 183 -5.77 -1.35 -17.69
C PRO A 183 -6.31 0.04 -17.37
N VAL A 184 -6.82 0.74 -18.38
CA VAL A 184 -7.53 2.00 -18.19
C VAL A 184 -8.65 1.78 -17.17
N GLY A 185 -8.83 2.73 -16.25
CA GLY A 185 -9.85 2.63 -15.24
C GLY A 185 -9.45 1.85 -13.98
N SER A 186 -8.21 1.37 -13.86
CA SER A 186 -7.85 0.42 -12.81
C SER A 186 -8.08 0.94 -11.38
N VAL A 187 -8.86 0.15 -10.61
CA VAL A 187 -8.99 0.29 -9.15
C VAL A 187 -8.24 -0.85 -8.50
N VAL A 188 -7.38 -0.53 -7.53
CA VAL A 188 -6.60 -1.49 -6.76
C VAL A 188 -7.10 -1.53 -5.33
N PHE A 189 -7.37 -2.73 -4.81
CA PHE A 189 -7.84 -2.97 -3.45
C PHE A 189 -6.85 -3.84 -2.67
N ASP A 190 -6.19 -3.25 -1.68
CA ASP A 190 -5.20 -3.95 -0.85
C ASP A 190 -5.88 -4.92 0.10
N ARG A 191 -5.61 -6.23 -0.02
CA ARG A 191 -6.10 -7.22 0.94
C ARG A 191 -5.28 -7.15 2.23
N THR A 192 -5.92 -6.80 3.33
CA THR A 192 -5.25 -6.58 4.62
C THR A 192 -4.47 -7.81 5.08
N LYS A 193 -5.07 -9.00 4.96
CA LYS A 193 -4.42 -10.26 5.37
C LYS A 193 -3.21 -10.59 4.49
N SER A 194 -3.35 -10.52 3.16
CA SER A 194 -2.25 -10.77 2.22
C SER A 194 -1.11 -9.77 2.39
N LYS A 195 -1.43 -8.50 2.67
CA LYS A 195 -0.46 -7.45 2.98
C LYS A 195 0.27 -7.76 4.30
N SER A 196 -0.43 -8.17 5.34
CA SER A 196 0.19 -8.61 6.60
C SER A 196 1.14 -9.81 6.38
N GLU A 197 0.72 -10.81 5.61
CA GLU A 197 1.54 -11.99 5.29
C GLU A 197 2.84 -11.64 4.55
N ILE A 198 2.76 -10.85 3.47
CA ILE A 198 3.92 -10.48 2.64
C ILE A 198 4.86 -9.46 3.31
N TYR A 199 4.38 -8.68 4.28
CA TYR A 199 5.24 -7.83 5.11
C TYR A 199 5.75 -8.56 6.36
N GLY A 200 5.28 -9.77 6.62
CA GLY A 200 5.62 -10.53 7.83
C GLY A 200 5.23 -9.78 9.12
N LYS A 201 4.14 -9.01 9.07
CA LYS A 201 3.62 -8.24 10.20
C LYS A 201 2.39 -8.95 10.74
N GLU A 202 2.28 -9.09 12.05
CA GLU A 202 1.02 -9.49 12.65
C GLU A 202 0.02 -8.34 12.56
N LEU A 203 -1.25 -8.67 12.31
CA LEU A 203 -2.33 -7.69 12.38
C LEU A 203 -2.47 -7.20 13.83
N SER A 204 -2.47 -5.88 14.01
CA SER A 204 -2.85 -5.24 15.28
C SER A 204 -4.28 -5.62 15.69
N ALA A 205 -4.63 -5.44 16.96
CA ALA A 205 -5.99 -5.72 17.44
C ALA A 205 -7.06 -4.96 16.63
N PHE A 206 -6.76 -3.69 16.31
CA PHE A 206 -7.61 -2.87 15.45
C PHE A 206 -7.73 -3.45 14.03
N GLU A 207 -6.61 -3.80 13.37
CA GLU A 207 -6.66 -4.41 12.05
C GLU A 207 -7.40 -5.75 12.05
N LYS A 208 -7.23 -6.57 13.10
CA LYS A 208 -8.01 -7.79 13.30
C LYS A 208 -9.51 -7.48 13.38
N GLY A 209 -9.90 -6.42 14.08
CA GLY A 209 -11.29 -5.93 14.11
C GLY A 209 -11.79 -5.50 12.74
N VAL A 210 -11.03 -4.64 12.04
CA VAL A 210 -11.38 -4.14 10.70
C VAL A 210 -11.48 -5.28 9.68
N THR A 211 -10.60 -6.29 9.75
CA THR A 211 -10.63 -7.46 8.84
C THR A 211 -11.88 -8.32 8.98
N LYS A 212 -12.63 -8.21 10.09
CA LYS A 212 -13.94 -8.84 10.23
C LYS A 212 -15.04 -8.12 9.43
N VAL A 213 -14.85 -6.83 9.14
CA VAL A 213 -15.83 -5.96 8.45
C VAL A 213 -15.49 -5.80 6.97
N THR A 214 -14.21 -5.70 6.62
CA THR A 214 -13.72 -5.56 5.25
C THR A 214 -12.44 -6.36 5.06
N LYS A 215 -12.32 -7.12 3.98
CA LYS A 215 -11.05 -7.81 3.64
C LYS A 215 -10.01 -6.84 3.07
N PHE A 216 -10.45 -5.66 2.65
CA PHE A 216 -9.61 -4.63 2.06
C PHE A 216 -9.33 -3.49 3.05
N GLY A 217 -8.06 -3.12 3.18
CA GLY A 217 -7.61 -2.06 4.08
C GLY A 217 -7.38 -0.72 3.37
N HIS A 218 -7.20 -0.75 2.06
CA HIS A 218 -6.88 0.43 1.26
C HIS A 218 -7.42 0.27 -0.17
N ALA A 219 -7.67 1.39 -0.84
CA ALA A 219 -8.03 1.45 -2.25
C ALA A 219 -7.24 2.58 -2.92
N SER A 220 -6.79 2.33 -4.14
CA SER A 220 -6.00 3.27 -4.95
C SER A 220 -6.40 3.18 -6.43
N ARG A 221 -5.99 4.17 -7.23
CA ARG A 221 -6.03 4.09 -8.69
C ARG A 221 -4.69 3.54 -9.19
N ALA A 222 -4.71 2.71 -10.22
CA ALA A 222 -3.49 2.35 -10.94
C ALA A 222 -3.53 2.93 -12.35
N VAL A 223 -2.42 3.51 -12.78
CA VAL A 223 -2.26 4.03 -14.13
C VAL A 223 -0.92 3.58 -14.71
N THR A 224 -0.90 3.31 -16.00
CA THR A 224 0.34 3.11 -16.73
C THR A 224 0.80 4.46 -17.29
N VAL A 225 2.04 4.83 -17.00
CA VAL A 225 2.67 6.05 -17.50
C VAL A 225 3.82 5.66 -18.42
N GLU A 226 3.84 6.23 -19.62
CA GLU A 226 4.88 6.03 -20.62
C GLU A 226 5.73 7.30 -20.72
N ASN A 227 7.01 7.20 -20.36
CA ASN A 227 7.96 8.32 -20.42
C ASN A 227 9.24 7.86 -21.14
N ASN A 228 9.59 8.45 -22.28
CA ASN A 228 10.86 8.21 -22.97
C ASN A 228 11.21 6.71 -23.10
N ASP A 229 10.29 5.92 -23.68
CA ASP A 229 10.40 4.46 -23.85
C ASP A 229 10.39 3.62 -22.55
N GLN A 230 10.22 4.25 -21.38
CA GLN A 230 9.99 3.55 -20.12
C GLN A 230 8.50 3.53 -19.78
N VAL A 231 7.95 2.32 -19.73
CA VAL A 231 6.59 2.09 -19.25
C VAL A 231 6.66 1.75 -17.76
N SER A 232 5.93 2.50 -16.95
CA SER A 232 5.86 2.28 -15.50
C SER A 232 4.42 2.26 -15.02
N ASN A 233 4.08 1.30 -14.17
CA ASN A 233 2.80 1.29 -13.48
C ASN A 233 2.93 2.11 -12.20
N LYS A 234 1.98 3.01 -11.96
CA LYS A 234 1.92 3.86 -10.76
C LYS A 234 0.62 3.61 -10.00
N LEU A 235 0.69 3.70 -8.67
CA LEU A 235 -0.46 3.84 -7.79
C LEU A 235 -0.63 5.30 -7.40
N SER A 236 -1.86 5.79 -7.51
CA SER A 236 -2.26 7.07 -6.98
C SER A 236 -3.18 6.87 -5.79
N HIS A 237 -2.80 7.46 -4.65
CA HIS A 237 -3.50 7.35 -3.38
C HIS A 237 -3.22 8.54 -2.46
N ILE A 238 -3.90 8.57 -1.32
CA ILE A 238 -3.68 9.57 -0.28
C ILE A 238 -3.12 8.88 0.96
N ASN A 239 -1.91 9.24 1.40
CA ASN A 239 -1.25 8.73 2.60
C ASN A 239 -0.02 9.54 3.08
N PRO A 240 -0.11 10.48 4.05
CA PRO A 240 -1.28 11.19 4.52
C PRO A 240 -1.74 12.29 3.55
N GLY A 241 -1.01 12.58 2.47
CA GLY A 241 -1.43 13.44 1.35
C GLY A 241 -1.33 12.69 0.02
N TYR A 242 -1.66 13.35 -1.10
CA TYR A 242 -1.56 12.73 -2.42
C TYR A 242 -0.14 12.20 -2.71
N LYS A 243 -0.05 10.93 -3.12
CA LYS A 243 1.19 10.26 -3.48
C LYS A 243 1.04 9.46 -4.75
N GLU A 244 2.07 9.53 -5.57
CA GLU A 244 2.30 8.58 -6.66
C GLU A 244 3.46 7.67 -6.28
N GLU A 245 3.22 6.37 -6.31
CA GLU A 245 4.22 5.36 -5.99
C GLU A 245 4.29 4.33 -7.13
N LYS A 246 5.45 3.73 -7.36
CA LYS A 246 5.56 2.61 -8.32
C LYS A 246 4.62 1.48 -7.88
N PHE A 247 3.76 1.01 -8.78
CA PHE A 247 2.99 -0.21 -8.56
C PHE A 247 3.88 -1.41 -8.88
N ALA A 248 4.60 -1.91 -7.87
CA ALA A 248 5.52 -3.04 -8.02
C ALA A 248 4.81 -4.40 -7.86
N LEU A 249 5.48 -5.49 -8.23
CA LEU A 249 4.97 -6.85 -8.05
C LEU A 249 4.51 -7.11 -6.61
N ARG A 250 5.30 -6.68 -5.62
CA ARG A 250 4.95 -6.86 -4.20
C ARG A 250 3.56 -6.28 -3.90
N ASN A 251 3.23 -5.11 -4.46
CA ASN A 251 1.91 -4.48 -4.31
C ASN A 251 0.81 -5.32 -4.97
N PHE A 252 1.06 -5.75 -6.21
CA PHE A 252 0.15 -6.58 -6.98
C PHE A 252 -0.18 -7.91 -6.28
N LEU A 253 0.80 -8.54 -5.63
CA LEU A 253 0.63 -9.83 -4.98
C LEU A 253 -0.32 -9.80 -3.78
N TYR A 254 -0.48 -8.66 -3.10
CA TYR A 254 -1.43 -8.52 -2.00
C TYR A 254 -2.72 -7.78 -2.37
N ALA A 255 -2.86 -7.28 -3.60
CA ALA A 255 -4.02 -6.49 -4.01
C ALA A 255 -4.91 -7.23 -5.02
N ASP A 256 -6.20 -6.93 -5.03
CA ASP A 256 -7.04 -7.21 -6.19
C ASP A 256 -7.07 -6.00 -7.11
N VAL A 257 -6.92 -6.21 -8.41
CA VAL A 257 -7.01 -5.15 -9.42
C VAL A 257 -8.27 -5.37 -10.24
N TYR A 258 -9.04 -4.30 -10.47
CA TYR A 258 -10.23 -4.32 -11.31
C TYR A 258 -10.14 -3.22 -12.36
N ARG A 259 -10.48 -3.54 -13.61
CA ARG A 259 -10.66 -2.54 -14.69
C ARG A 259 -12.10 -2.08 -14.75
N ILE A 260 -12.31 -0.83 -15.17
CA ILE A 260 -13.65 -0.30 -15.42
C ILE A 260 -14.08 -0.71 -16.82
N LYS A 261 -15.32 -1.19 -16.95
CA LYS A 261 -15.98 -1.49 -18.23
C LYS A 261 -16.85 -0.31 -18.64
N LEU A 262 -16.31 0.59 -19.47
CA LEU A 262 -17.01 1.80 -19.90
C LEU A 262 -18.27 1.48 -20.71
N GLU A 263 -18.25 0.41 -21.49
CA GLU A 263 -19.40 -0.07 -22.26
C GLU A 263 -20.63 -0.36 -21.38
N ASN A 264 -20.41 -0.80 -20.13
CA ASN A 264 -21.49 -1.07 -19.18
C ASN A 264 -22.07 0.19 -18.55
N LEU A 265 -21.46 1.36 -18.79
CA LEU A 265 -21.99 2.66 -18.39
C LEU A 265 -22.83 3.33 -19.48
N ILE A 266 -22.88 2.75 -20.68
CA ILE A 266 -23.47 3.36 -21.88
C ILE A 266 -24.65 2.49 -22.31
N SER A 267 -25.82 3.11 -22.56
CA SER A 267 -27.00 2.37 -23.00
C SER A 267 -26.80 1.78 -24.40
N GLU A 268 -27.52 0.71 -24.77
CA GLU A 268 -27.41 0.13 -26.13
C GLU A 268 -27.74 1.14 -27.23
N GLU A 269 -28.66 2.09 -26.95
CA GLU A 269 -29.02 3.19 -27.84
C GLU A 269 -27.84 4.16 -28.02
N ASP A 270 -27.22 4.60 -26.92
CA ASP A 270 -26.05 5.49 -26.97
C ASP A 270 -24.84 4.80 -27.62
N GLN A 271 -24.66 3.50 -27.41
CA GLN A 271 -23.63 2.70 -28.10
C GLN A 271 -23.87 2.66 -29.61
N ALA A 272 -25.12 2.56 -30.05
CA ALA A 272 -25.45 2.61 -31.48
C ALA A 272 -25.11 3.99 -32.07
N LEU A 273 -25.42 5.08 -31.34
CA LEU A 273 -25.06 6.44 -31.73
C LEU A 273 -23.53 6.62 -31.83
N PHE A 274 -22.79 6.09 -30.86
CA PHE A 274 -21.32 6.12 -30.92
C PHE A 274 -20.76 5.34 -32.10
N LYS A 275 -21.30 4.16 -32.40
CA LYS A 275 -20.88 3.39 -33.59
C LYS A 275 -21.16 4.13 -34.90
N GLU A 276 -22.31 4.79 -35.00
CA GLU A 276 -22.69 5.54 -36.19
C GLU A 276 -21.75 6.73 -36.46
N HIS A 277 -21.35 7.46 -35.41
CA HIS A 277 -20.61 8.71 -35.57
C HIS A 277 -19.11 8.62 -35.30
N LEU A 278 -18.67 7.66 -34.49
CA LEU A 278 -17.25 7.47 -34.13
C LEU A 278 -16.63 6.24 -34.81
N GLY A 279 -17.43 5.36 -35.41
CA GLY A 279 -16.97 4.14 -36.08
C GLY A 279 -16.95 2.90 -35.19
N ASP A 280 -16.49 1.77 -35.74
CA ASP A 280 -16.46 0.47 -35.05
C ASP A 280 -15.51 0.46 -33.83
N ASP A 281 -14.51 1.35 -33.81
CA ASP A 281 -13.51 1.53 -32.75
C ASP A 281 -13.94 2.56 -31.69
N TRP A 282 -15.20 2.99 -31.67
CA TRP A 282 -15.72 3.98 -30.72
C TRP A 282 -15.32 3.71 -29.27
N LEU A 283 -15.37 2.46 -28.81
CA LEU A 283 -15.04 2.10 -27.43
C LEU A 283 -13.57 2.37 -27.13
N GLN A 284 -12.68 2.04 -28.06
CA GLN A 284 -11.25 2.31 -27.93
C GLN A 284 -10.97 3.82 -27.86
N GLN A 285 -11.67 4.62 -28.67
CA GLN A 285 -11.57 6.07 -28.62
C GLN A 285 -12.03 6.63 -27.26
N LEU A 286 -13.14 6.11 -26.72
CA LEU A 286 -13.62 6.51 -25.39
C LEU A 286 -12.69 6.06 -24.27
N GLU A 287 -12.13 4.86 -24.34
CA GLU A 287 -11.14 4.37 -23.37
C GLU A 287 -9.85 5.20 -23.41
N GLN A 288 -9.40 5.62 -24.59
CA GLN A 288 -8.25 6.52 -24.72
C GLN A 288 -8.55 7.88 -24.09
N GLU A 289 -9.69 8.49 -24.42
CA GLU A 289 -10.07 9.80 -23.86
C GLU A 289 -10.29 9.73 -22.34
N PHE A 290 -10.83 8.61 -21.84
CA PHE A 290 -10.94 8.35 -20.41
C PHE A 290 -9.56 8.25 -19.74
N SER A 291 -8.62 7.53 -20.37
CA SER A 291 -7.22 7.43 -19.91
C SER A 291 -6.54 8.81 -19.83
N ASP A 292 -6.77 9.67 -20.83
CA ASP A 292 -6.21 11.01 -20.85
C ASP A 292 -6.76 11.86 -19.69
N ILE A 293 -8.07 11.77 -19.41
CA ILE A 293 -8.70 12.44 -18.26
C ILE A 293 -8.14 11.90 -16.94
N GLU A 294 -7.92 10.60 -16.81
CA GLU A 294 -7.29 10.04 -15.62
C GLU A 294 -5.88 10.60 -15.42
N GLN A 295 -5.10 10.70 -16.49
CA GLN A 295 -3.77 11.29 -16.44
C GLN A 295 -3.82 12.78 -16.08
N GLU A 296 -4.80 13.54 -16.56
CA GLU A 296 -5.01 14.92 -16.14
C GLU A 296 -5.28 15.03 -14.63
N ILE A 297 -6.18 14.17 -14.11
CA ILE A 297 -6.44 14.09 -12.68
C ILE A 297 -5.15 13.75 -11.94
N HIS A 298 -4.41 12.72 -12.36
CA HIS A 298 -3.24 12.23 -11.66
C HIS A 298 -2.03 13.16 -11.72
N ASN A 299 -1.70 13.70 -12.90
CA ASN A 299 -0.55 14.57 -13.09
C ASN A 299 -0.78 15.97 -12.48
N GLY A 300 -2.03 16.48 -12.49
CA GLY A 300 -2.39 17.73 -11.83
C GLY A 300 -2.74 17.58 -10.34
N ALA A 301 -2.96 16.36 -9.85
CA ALA A 301 -3.48 16.08 -8.52
C ALA A 301 -2.56 16.49 -7.37
N ARG A 302 -1.24 16.54 -7.57
CA ARG A 302 -0.34 16.86 -6.45
C ARG A 302 -0.61 18.25 -5.90
N ASP A 303 -0.75 19.23 -6.79
CA ASP A 303 -1.00 20.62 -6.43
C ASP A 303 -2.49 20.84 -6.14
N MET A 304 -3.37 20.16 -6.89
CA MET A 304 -4.82 20.26 -6.66
C MET A 304 -5.24 19.62 -5.33
N HIS A 305 -4.69 18.48 -4.93
CA HIS A 305 -5.18 17.71 -3.77
C HIS A 305 -4.28 17.82 -2.53
N GLU A 306 -3.41 18.82 -2.45
CA GLU A 306 -2.53 19.04 -1.28
C GLU A 306 -3.31 19.22 0.03
N HIS A 307 -4.51 19.81 -0.03
CA HIS A 307 -5.42 19.99 1.11
C HIS A 307 -6.20 18.72 1.49
N VAL A 308 -6.10 17.64 0.71
CA VAL A 308 -6.78 16.37 1.00
C VAL A 308 -5.83 15.45 1.73
N THR A 309 -6.22 15.04 2.94
CA THR A 309 -5.44 14.11 3.74
C THR A 309 -6.18 12.81 4.05
N ALA A 310 -5.41 11.74 4.23
CA ALA A 310 -5.95 10.42 4.52
C ALA A 310 -6.48 10.39 5.96
N GLU A 311 -7.74 9.96 6.12
CA GLU A 311 -8.28 9.74 7.45
C GLU A 311 -8.01 8.32 7.94
N GLY A 312 -7.05 8.19 8.85
CA GLY A 312 -6.72 6.93 9.54
C GLY A 312 -7.39 6.76 10.91
N GLY A 313 -8.28 7.65 11.32
CA GLY A 313 -8.84 7.68 12.67
C GLY A 313 -9.86 6.57 12.96
N THR A 314 -9.84 6.03 14.18
CA THR A 314 -10.78 5.00 14.67
C THR A 314 -12.24 5.45 14.60
N GLY A 315 -12.52 6.72 14.84
CA GLY A 315 -13.88 7.29 14.83
C GLY A 315 -14.61 7.16 13.49
N ARG A 316 -13.89 7.27 12.37
CA ARG A 316 -14.50 7.11 11.04
C ARG A 316 -14.74 5.66 10.66
N PHE A 317 -13.91 4.74 11.13
CA PHE A 317 -14.20 3.31 11.01
C PHE A 317 -15.37 2.90 11.91
N ALA A 318 -15.51 3.49 13.10
CA ALA A 318 -16.68 3.29 13.96
C ALA A 318 -17.97 3.80 13.30
N SER A 319 -17.95 4.97 12.66
CA SER A 319 -19.12 5.50 11.93
C SER A 319 -19.49 4.63 10.73
N VAL A 320 -18.50 4.10 10.01
CA VAL A 320 -18.69 3.11 8.95
C VAL A 320 -19.33 1.82 9.49
N ALA A 321 -18.83 1.29 10.62
CA ALA A 321 -19.31 0.05 11.21
C ALA A 321 -20.75 0.18 11.74
N THR A 322 -21.07 1.33 12.34
CA THR A 322 -22.39 1.63 12.91
C THR A 322 -23.38 2.19 11.89
N ASN A 323 -22.99 2.41 10.63
CA ASN A 323 -23.85 3.05 9.63
C ASN A 323 -25.13 2.27 9.31
N LYS A 324 -25.13 0.93 9.45
CA LYS A 324 -26.36 0.14 9.30
C LYS A 324 -27.46 0.56 10.28
N LEU A 325 -27.09 1.07 11.46
CA LEU A 325 -28.01 1.61 12.47
C LEU A 325 -28.46 3.04 12.13
N HIS A 326 -27.71 3.75 11.28
CA HIS A 326 -27.93 5.16 10.91
C HIS A 326 -28.43 5.33 9.45
N GLY A 327 -29.20 4.35 8.95
CA GLY A 327 -29.84 4.41 7.64
C GLY A 327 -29.01 3.90 6.46
N GLY A 328 -27.88 3.23 6.71
CA GLY A 328 -27.11 2.50 5.69
C GLY A 328 -26.27 3.36 4.75
N TYR A 329 -25.64 2.72 3.76
CA TYR A 329 -24.66 3.34 2.84
C TYR A 329 -25.28 4.16 1.70
N LYS A 330 -26.61 4.11 1.57
CA LYS A 330 -27.38 4.82 0.54
C LYS A 330 -28.39 5.76 1.18
N ASN A 331 -28.56 6.94 0.60
CA ASN A 331 -29.72 7.80 0.86
C ASN A 331 -30.91 7.31 0.04
N PHE A 332 -32.03 6.99 0.70
CA PHE A 332 -33.23 6.49 0.01
C PHE A 332 -34.02 7.60 -0.72
N VAL A 333 -34.03 8.82 -0.14
CA VAL A 333 -34.90 9.91 -0.60
C VAL A 333 -34.14 10.94 -1.44
N LYS A 334 -32.92 11.32 -1.02
CA LYS A 334 -32.14 12.40 -1.63
C LYS A 334 -30.85 11.88 -2.25
N LYS A 335 -30.34 12.60 -3.25
CA LYS A 335 -28.98 12.39 -3.75
C LYS A 335 -27.98 12.87 -2.68
N ASP A 336 -26.93 12.10 -2.46
CA ASP A 336 -25.80 12.47 -1.60
C ASP A 336 -24.87 13.47 -2.28
N HIS A 337 -24.69 13.32 -3.59
CA HIS A 337 -23.83 14.14 -4.41
C HIS A 337 -24.42 14.35 -5.81
N LYS A 338 -23.92 15.36 -6.53
CA LYS A 338 -24.14 15.52 -7.97
C LYS A 338 -22.82 15.33 -8.69
N ASN A 339 -22.81 14.56 -9.78
CA ASN A 339 -21.57 14.25 -10.50
C ASN A 339 -20.86 15.50 -11.04
N PRO A 340 -21.54 16.51 -11.61
CA PRO A 340 -20.86 17.72 -12.06
C PRO A 340 -20.13 18.45 -10.94
N GLU A 341 -20.73 18.49 -9.74
CA GLU A 341 -20.09 19.10 -8.55
C GLU A 341 -18.86 18.29 -8.12
N VAL A 342 -18.93 16.96 -8.14
CA VAL A 342 -17.76 16.09 -7.87
C VAL A 342 -16.67 16.25 -8.91
N ARG A 343 -17.02 16.32 -10.20
CA ARG A 343 -16.10 16.60 -11.30
C ARG A 343 -15.39 17.93 -11.09
N ASP A 344 -16.13 18.99 -10.80
CA ASP A 344 -15.58 20.33 -10.61
C ASP A 344 -14.66 20.42 -9.38
N ASP A 345 -15.04 19.73 -8.30
CA ASP A 345 -14.23 19.60 -7.07
C ASP A 345 -12.97 18.73 -7.24
N VAL A 346 -12.93 17.81 -8.21
CA VAL A 346 -11.71 17.02 -8.50
C VAL A 346 -10.83 17.73 -9.53
N MET A 347 -11.43 18.33 -10.56
CA MET A 347 -10.74 18.83 -11.77
C MET A 347 -10.31 20.30 -11.68
N GLY A 348 -10.47 21.00 -10.56
CA GLY A 348 -10.07 22.41 -10.49
C GLY A 348 -11.06 23.41 -11.12
N LYS A 349 -12.20 22.95 -11.65
CA LYS A 349 -13.11 23.78 -12.45
C LYS A 349 -13.97 24.66 -11.53
N GLY A 350 -13.55 25.92 -11.34
CA GLY A 350 -14.27 26.87 -10.48
C GLY A 350 -13.40 27.92 -9.78
N GLN A 351 -12.11 28.05 -10.16
CA GLN A 351 -11.08 28.88 -9.53
C GLN A 351 -10.92 28.56 -8.04
N TRP A 352 -9.98 27.67 -7.75
CA TRP A 352 -9.66 27.30 -6.38
C TRP A 352 -8.78 28.39 -5.79
N ASP A 353 -9.25 29.03 -4.73
CA ASP A 353 -8.35 29.77 -3.86
C ASP A 353 -7.59 28.76 -3.00
N VAL A 354 -6.47 28.26 -3.54
CA VAL A 354 -5.65 27.21 -2.92
C VAL A 354 -5.15 27.65 -1.54
N GLU A 355 -5.00 28.97 -1.31
CA GLU A 355 -4.51 29.52 -0.04
C GLU A 355 -5.56 29.47 1.09
N ASN A 356 -6.85 29.36 0.77
CA ASN A 356 -7.96 29.44 1.74
C ASN A 356 -8.74 28.13 1.92
N ARG A 357 -8.20 26.98 1.48
CA ARG A 357 -8.92 25.71 1.56
C ARG A 357 -8.71 25.00 2.89
N ASP A 358 -9.80 24.69 3.58
CA ASP A 358 -9.76 23.85 4.77
C ASP A 358 -9.20 22.45 4.43
N GLN A 359 -8.34 21.93 5.31
CA GLN A 359 -7.85 20.56 5.19
C GLN A 359 -9.02 19.58 5.29
N SER A 360 -9.24 18.83 4.21
CA SER A 360 -10.28 17.81 4.16
C SER A 360 -9.67 16.44 4.45
N LYS A 361 -10.23 15.73 5.43
CA LYS A 361 -9.88 14.34 5.72
C LYS A 361 -10.85 13.43 4.99
N VAL A 362 -10.34 12.51 4.17
CA VAL A 362 -11.16 11.57 3.39
C VAL A 362 -10.60 10.16 3.49
N LEU A 363 -11.47 9.16 3.29
CA LEU A 363 -11.02 7.78 3.11
C LEU A 363 -10.37 7.65 1.74
N CYS A 364 -9.32 6.82 1.59
CA CYS A 364 -8.70 6.59 0.29
C CYS A 364 -9.72 6.07 -0.75
N SER A 365 -10.66 5.21 -0.33
CA SER A 365 -11.77 4.73 -1.16
C SER A 365 -12.84 5.78 -1.46
N GLU A 366 -13.04 6.77 -0.59
CA GLU A 366 -13.89 7.93 -0.93
C GLU A 366 -13.22 8.72 -2.04
N PHE A 367 -11.92 8.99 -1.92
CA PHE A 367 -11.16 9.72 -2.92
C PHE A 367 -11.18 8.99 -4.28
N VAL A 368 -10.87 7.69 -4.30
CA VAL A 368 -10.99 6.85 -5.51
C VAL A 368 -12.39 6.89 -6.11
N GLY A 369 -13.43 6.86 -5.27
CA GLY A 369 -14.82 6.98 -5.75
C GLY A 369 -15.10 8.34 -6.40
N LYS A 370 -14.62 9.44 -5.79
CA LYS A 370 -14.77 10.80 -6.34
C LYS A 370 -14.01 10.96 -7.65
N THR A 371 -12.76 10.53 -7.74
CA THR A 371 -11.97 10.64 -8.97
C THR A 371 -12.58 9.84 -10.11
N LEU A 372 -13.13 8.66 -9.82
CA LEU A 372 -13.81 7.85 -10.82
C LEU A 372 -15.13 8.49 -11.30
N ILE A 373 -15.93 9.09 -10.40
CA ILE A 373 -17.12 9.86 -10.78
C ILE A 373 -16.72 11.06 -11.66
N ALA A 374 -15.68 11.78 -11.26
CA ALA A 374 -15.17 12.95 -11.98
C ALA A 374 -14.71 12.58 -13.40
N ALA A 375 -13.89 11.53 -13.53
CA ALA A 375 -13.36 11.09 -14.81
C ALA A 375 -14.47 10.68 -15.79
N VAL A 376 -15.47 9.92 -15.33
CA VAL A 376 -16.59 9.50 -16.20
C VAL A 376 -17.50 10.69 -16.55
N GLN A 377 -17.73 11.61 -15.62
CA GLN A 377 -18.53 12.80 -15.91
C GLN A 377 -17.83 13.71 -16.92
N GLU A 378 -16.52 13.94 -16.76
CA GLU A 378 -15.72 14.71 -17.72
C GLU A 378 -15.74 14.06 -19.11
N LEU A 379 -15.60 12.73 -19.18
CA LEU A 379 -15.70 11.97 -20.44
C LEU A 379 -17.05 12.20 -21.11
N ASN A 380 -18.16 12.08 -20.35
CA ASN A 380 -19.49 12.36 -20.87
C ASN A 380 -19.56 13.76 -21.47
N ASP A 381 -19.04 14.77 -20.78
CA ASP A 381 -19.14 16.15 -21.22
C ASP A 381 -18.32 16.41 -22.49
N ARG A 382 -17.10 15.86 -22.58
CA ARG A 382 -16.25 16.00 -23.78
C ARG A 382 -16.86 15.30 -24.99
N VAL A 383 -17.38 14.09 -24.80
CA VAL A 383 -17.98 13.30 -25.89
C VAL A 383 -19.28 13.92 -26.38
N VAL A 384 -20.17 14.34 -25.48
CA VAL A 384 -21.41 15.04 -25.84
C VAL A 384 -21.11 16.32 -26.59
N LYS A 385 -20.11 17.09 -26.13
CA LYS A 385 -19.65 18.29 -26.83
C LYS A 385 -19.13 17.96 -28.23
N ARG A 386 -18.26 16.94 -28.37
CA ARG A 386 -17.70 16.51 -29.66
C ARG A 386 -18.80 16.16 -30.66
N LEU A 387 -19.76 15.30 -30.28
CA LEU A 387 -20.86 14.93 -31.17
C LEU A 387 -21.71 16.13 -31.61
N ARG A 388 -21.97 17.08 -30.70
CA ARG A 388 -22.69 18.31 -31.04
C ARG A 388 -21.90 19.22 -31.99
N ASP A 389 -20.59 19.35 -31.75
CA ASP A 389 -19.69 20.12 -32.61
C ASP A 389 -19.58 19.49 -34.02
N ASP A 390 -19.70 18.16 -34.11
CA ASP A 390 -19.76 17.39 -35.36
C ASP A 390 -21.14 17.45 -36.06
N GLY A 391 -22.11 18.15 -35.49
CA GLY A 391 -23.44 18.36 -36.07
C GLY A 391 -24.41 17.20 -35.89
N VAL A 392 -24.19 16.32 -34.91
CA VAL A 392 -25.13 15.25 -34.56
C VAL A 392 -26.36 15.86 -33.87
N ASP A 393 -27.54 15.62 -34.44
CA ASP A 393 -28.80 16.12 -33.90
C ASP A 393 -29.24 15.31 -32.66
N ASN A 394 -29.93 15.99 -31.73
CA ASN A 394 -30.57 15.37 -30.55
C ASN A 394 -29.65 14.60 -29.58
N VAL A 395 -28.35 14.91 -29.52
CA VAL A 395 -27.41 14.29 -28.56
C VAL A 395 -27.87 14.55 -27.11
N PRO A 396 -28.18 13.51 -26.31
CA PRO A 396 -28.58 13.66 -24.91
C PRO A 396 -27.48 14.35 -24.08
N ASP A 397 -27.86 15.11 -23.05
CA ASP A 397 -26.89 15.70 -22.12
C ASP A 397 -26.08 14.64 -21.34
N ARG A 398 -26.60 13.41 -21.28
CA ARG A 398 -25.97 12.29 -20.59
C ARG A 398 -26.09 11.02 -21.41
N MET A 399 -24.96 10.60 -21.95
CA MET A 399 -24.79 9.34 -22.68
C MET A 399 -24.03 8.30 -21.86
N ILE A 400 -23.20 8.74 -20.90
CA ILE A 400 -22.39 7.87 -20.05
C ILE A 400 -22.89 7.99 -18.60
N SER A 401 -23.27 6.86 -18.02
CA SER A 401 -23.72 6.80 -16.64
C SER A 401 -22.58 6.85 -15.65
N SER A 402 -22.83 7.40 -14.46
CA SER A 402 -21.84 7.34 -13.39
C SER A 402 -21.62 5.89 -12.92
N PRO A 403 -20.38 5.50 -12.61
CA PRO A 403 -20.06 4.18 -12.07
C PRO A 403 -20.47 4.02 -10.60
N ILE A 404 -20.84 5.11 -9.93
CA ILE A 404 -21.30 5.11 -8.54
C ILE A 404 -22.65 5.81 -8.49
N SER A 405 -23.59 5.26 -7.72
CA SER A 405 -24.92 5.90 -7.59
C SER A 405 -24.80 7.24 -6.88
N GLN A 406 -25.50 8.27 -7.37
CA GLN A 406 -25.68 9.56 -6.68
C GLN A 406 -26.33 9.44 -5.30
N ARG A 407 -26.85 8.27 -4.94
CA ARG A 407 -27.40 7.97 -3.61
C ARG A 407 -26.36 7.39 -2.65
N GLU A 408 -25.18 6.97 -3.11
CA GLU A 408 -24.11 6.49 -2.22
C GLU A 408 -23.60 7.62 -1.34
N LYS A 409 -23.46 7.34 -0.04
CA LYS A 409 -22.81 8.22 0.92
C LYS A 409 -21.30 8.14 0.77
N LEU A 410 -20.70 9.00 -0.06
CA LEU A 410 -19.27 8.90 -0.41
C LEU A 410 -18.36 8.95 0.82
N LYS A 411 -18.73 9.74 1.83
CA LYS A 411 -17.97 9.84 3.10
C LYS A 411 -17.89 8.53 3.90
N LEU A 412 -18.78 7.57 3.63
CA LEU A 412 -18.83 6.24 4.27
C LEU A 412 -18.35 5.12 3.34
N MET A 413 -17.76 5.50 2.20
CA MET A 413 -17.30 4.58 1.17
C MET A 413 -16.03 3.87 1.65
N THR A 414 -16.17 2.67 2.22
CA THR A 414 -15.03 1.78 2.45
C THR A 414 -14.53 1.15 1.14
N PRO A 415 -13.33 0.56 1.11
CA PRO A 415 -12.87 -0.21 -0.05
C PRO A 415 -13.87 -1.32 -0.45
N GLU A 416 -14.42 -2.07 0.50
CA GLU A 416 -15.44 -3.10 0.22
C GLU A 416 -16.75 -2.49 -0.32
N ARG A 417 -17.20 -1.35 0.24
CA ARG A 417 -18.42 -0.69 -0.25
C ARG A 417 -18.22 -0.13 -1.65
N LEU A 418 -17.04 0.42 -1.95
CA LEU A 418 -16.69 0.88 -3.28
C LEU A 418 -16.75 -0.27 -4.28
N LEU A 419 -16.10 -1.40 -3.96
CA LEU A 419 -16.16 -2.60 -4.81
C LEU A 419 -17.62 -3.00 -5.06
N HIS A 420 -18.43 -3.13 -4.01
CA HIS A 420 -19.83 -3.51 -4.15
C HIS A 420 -20.66 -2.50 -4.95
N ALA A 421 -20.41 -1.19 -4.81
CA ALA A 421 -21.10 -0.16 -5.59
C ALA A 421 -20.79 -0.27 -7.09
N LEU A 422 -19.57 -0.67 -7.44
CA LEU A 422 -19.14 -0.93 -8.81
C LEU A 422 -19.71 -2.27 -9.35
N GLU A 423 -19.71 -3.33 -8.52
CA GLU A 423 -20.32 -4.62 -8.87
C GLU A 423 -21.83 -4.52 -9.09
N GLU A 424 -22.56 -3.76 -8.26
CA GLU A 424 -24.01 -3.52 -8.38
C GLU A 424 -24.39 -2.91 -9.75
N ARG A 425 -23.45 -2.23 -10.41
CA ARG A 425 -23.64 -1.65 -11.75
C ARG A 425 -23.02 -2.46 -12.86
N HIS A 426 -22.35 -3.58 -12.54
CA HIS A 426 -21.61 -4.42 -13.47
C HIS A 426 -20.47 -3.67 -14.21
N VAL A 427 -19.88 -2.64 -13.59
CA VAL A 427 -18.94 -1.74 -14.27
C VAL A 427 -17.47 -2.11 -14.07
N ILE A 428 -17.21 -3.26 -13.45
CA ILE A 428 -15.85 -3.72 -13.16
C ILE A 428 -15.63 -5.15 -13.59
N GLU A 429 -14.39 -5.44 -13.93
CA GLU A 429 -13.89 -6.79 -14.17
C GLU A 429 -12.54 -6.97 -13.48
N LYS A 430 -12.37 -8.11 -12.81
CA LYS A 430 -11.11 -8.45 -12.15
C LYS A 430 -10.01 -8.64 -13.20
N VAL A 431 -8.88 -7.99 -12.99
CA VAL A 431 -7.69 -8.14 -13.83
C VAL A 431 -6.94 -9.39 -13.36
N GLU A 432 -6.74 -10.32 -14.29
CA GLU A 432 -6.02 -11.55 -14.02
C GLU A 432 -4.53 -11.31 -13.79
N SER A 433 -3.91 -12.21 -13.02
CA SER A 433 -2.46 -12.18 -12.83
C SER A 433 -1.74 -12.60 -14.11
N PRO A 434 -0.59 -11.98 -14.46
CA PRO A 434 0.25 -12.48 -15.54
C PRO A 434 0.54 -13.97 -15.33
N ARG A 435 0.32 -14.78 -16.38
CA ARG A 435 0.35 -16.26 -16.28
C ARG A 435 1.71 -16.74 -15.80
N GLU A 436 2.76 -16.07 -16.26
CA GLU A 436 4.16 -16.35 -15.98
C GLU A 436 4.53 -16.07 -14.52
N LEU A 437 3.79 -15.23 -13.80
CA LEU A 437 3.97 -15.06 -12.36
C LEU A 437 3.22 -16.13 -11.57
N SER A 438 2.05 -16.55 -12.08
CA SER A 438 1.21 -17.55 -11.44
C SER A 438 1.85 -18.95 -11.38
N GLN A 439 2.88 -19.20 -12.20
CA GLN A 439 3.66 -20.44 -12.14
C GLN A 439 4.60 -20.47 -10.93
N PHE A 440 5.06 -19.32 -10.43
CA PHE A 440 6.03 -19.23 -9.34
C PHE A 440 5.40 -18.94 -7.99
N ILE A 441 4.30 -18.16 -7.95
CA ILE A 441 3.72 -17.66 -6.71
C ILE A 441 2.27 -18.14 -6.56
N HIS A 442 1.99 -18.77 -5.43
CA HIS A 442 0.63 -19.07 -5.02
C HIS A 442 0.03 -17.87 -4.30
N LYS A 443 -0.85 -17.15 -4.99
CA LYS A 443 -1.78 -16.19 -4.36
C LYS A 443 -2.94 -17.01 -3.80
N HIS A 444 -3.21 -16.92 -2.49
CA HIS A 444 -4.38 -17.57 -1.91
C HIS A 444 -5.63 -17.17 -2.70
N GLY A 445 -6.21 -18.15 -3.40
CA GLY A 445 -7.40 -17.95 -4.22
C GLY A 445 -8.56 -17.43 -3.39
N ASP A 446 -9.50 -16.79 -4.06
CA ASP A 446 -10.71 -16.19 -3.50
C ASP A 446 -11.60 -17.24 -2.82
N ALA A 447 -11.21 -17.72 -1.64
CA ALA A 447 -12.15 -18.33 -0.71
C ALA A 447 -13.16 -17.23 -0.37
N ARG A 448 -14.32 -17.24 -1.05
CA ARG A 448 -15.44 -16.35 -0.80
C ARG A 448 -15.67 -16.33 0.71
N THR A 449 -15.43 -15.19 1.35
CA THR A 449 -15.78 -14.93 2.74
C THR A 449 -17.31 -15.01 2.84
N THR A 450 -17.83 -16.19 3.15
CA THR A 450 -19.25 -16.40 3.42
C THR A 450 -19.60 -15.74 4.75
N GLY A 451 -20.23 -14.57 4.66
CA GLY A 451 -21.20 -14.07 5.66
C GLY A 451 -20.74 -13.98 7.13
N VAL A 452 -19.74 -13.16 7.45
CA VAL A 452 -19.32 -12.86 8.85
C VAL A 452 -20.27 -11.87 9.55
N THR A 453 -21.33 -11.41 8.90
CA THR A 453 -22.17 -10.31 9.41
C THR A 453 -23.16 -10.68 10.52
N ARG A 454 -23.40 -11.97 10.81
CA ARG A 454 -24.33 -12.38 11.89
C ARG A 454 -23.64 -12.53 13.23
N ASP A 455 -22.60 -13.36 13.31
CA ASP A 455 -21.84 -13.63 14.55
C ASP A 455 -21.12 -12.40 15.08
N PHE A 456 -20.71 -11.48 14.20
CA PHE A 456 -20.11 -10.21 14.62
C PHE A 456 -21.13 -9.28 15.28
N LYS A 457 -22.38 -9.31 14.85
CA LYS A 457 -23.44 -8.46 15.39
C LYS A 457 -23.80 -8.91 16.82
N GLU A 458 -23.84 -10.21 17.06
CA GLU A 458 -24.11 -10.77 18.39
C GLU A 458 -22.96 -10.50 19.37
N LYS A 459 -21.70 -10.58 18.93
CA LYS A 459 -20.53 -10.27 19.78
C LYS A 459 -20.38 -8.78 20.09
N LEU A 460 -20.63 -7.89 19.12
CA LEU A 460 -20.55 -6.45 19.34
C LEU A 460 -21.66 -5.95 20.28
N HIS A 461 -22.85 -6.56 20.23
CA HIS A 461 -23.90 -6.25 21.19
C HIS A 461 -23.54 -6.72 22.61
N ALA A 462 -22.93 -7.90 22.75
CA ALA A 462 -22.47 -8.40 24.05
C ALA A 462 -21.37 -7.51 24.68
N GLU A 463 -20.39 -7.05 23.90
CA GLU A 463 -19.32 -6.16 24.41
C GLU A 463 -19.84 -4.74 24.74
N ILE A 464 -20.83 -4.22 23.99
CA ILE A 464 -21.44 -2.91 24.28
C ILE A 464 -22.33 -2.98 25.53
N ASP A 465 -23.04 -4.10 25.75
CA ASP A 465 -23.88 -4.26 26.94
C ASP A 465 -23.02 -4.45 28.21
N GLU A 466 -21.83 -5.08 28.13
CA GLU A 466 -20.90 -5.19 29.26
C GLU A 466 -20.25 -3.84 29.67
N ASP A 467 -19.95 -2.95 28.71
CA ASP A 467 -19.36 -1.63 29.02
C ASP A 467 -20.40 -0.63 29.59
N VAL A 468 -21.68 -0.75 29.21
CA VAL A 468 -22.76 0.10 29.75
C VAL A 468 -23.12 -0.28 31.19
N ASP A 469 -23.07 -1.56 31.54
CA ASP A 469 -23.31 -2.01 32.91
C ASP A 469 -22.15 -1.60 33.85
N HIS A 470 -20.91 -1.51 33.36
CA HIS A 470 -19.77 -1.06 34.17
C HIS A 470 -19.73 0.47 34.42
N GLU A 471 -20.25 1.29 33.49
CA GLU A 471 -20.41 2.74 33.72
C GLU A 471 -21.60 3.07 34.64
N ILE A 472 -22.65 2.23 34.68
CA ILE A 472 -23.79 2.44 35.59
C ILE A 472 -23.45 2.04 37.03
N GLU A 473 -22.61 1.02 37.24
CA GLU A 473 -22.17 0.63 38.60
C GLU A 473 -21.09 1.54 39.22
N SER A 474 -20.35 2.32 38.42
CA SER A 474 -19.31 3.23 38.92
C SER A 474 -19.76 4.68 39.17
N GLY A 475 -21.01 5.02 38.83
CA GLY A 475 -21.54 6.40 38.85
C GLY A 475 -22.47 6.78 40.01
N LEU A 476 -22.71 5.92 41.00
CA LEU A 476 -23.63 6.21 42.12
C LEU A 476 -22.96 6.03 43.50
N GLN A 477 -22.02 6.90 43.80
CA GLN A 477 -21.71 7.32 45.19
C GLN A 477 -21.83 8.85 45.26
N PHE A 478 -23.02 9.31 45.64
CA PHE A 478 -23.21 10.68 46.11
C PHE A 478 -22.93 10.69 47.61
N ASP A 479 -21.80 11.29 47.99
CA ASP A 479 -21.52 11.67 49.37
C ASP A 479 -22.37 12.90 49.73
N GLU A 480 -23.38 12.70 50.57
CA GLU A 480 -23.98 13.74 51.38
C GLU A 480 -23.10 13.96 52.62
N ASP A 481 -22.28 15.01 52.61
CA ASP A 481 -21.90 15.84 53.76
C ASP A 481 -20.72 16.74 53.37
N ASP A 482 -20.87 18.06 53.43
CA ASP A 482 -20.24 18.87 54.48
C ASP A 482 -20.46 20.38 54.25
N SER A 483 -20.48 21.02 55.40
CA SER A 483 -20.95 22.31 55.84
C SER A 483 -19.95 23.47 55.69
N GLY A 484 -20.51 24.69 55.51
CA GLY A 484 -19.89 25.97 55.91
C GLY A 484 -18.72 26.49 55.05
N MET A 485 -18.41 27.78 54.95
CA MET A 485 -18.91 29.00 55.57
C MET A 485 -18.26 30.21 54.83
N LYS A 486 -19.06 31.25 54.56
CA LYS A 486 -18.75 32.71 54.54
C LYS A 486 -17.61 33.30 53.67
N LEU A 487 -18.07 34.12 52.72
CA LEU A 487 -17.89 35.58 52.58
C LEU A 487 -16.49 36.19 52.86
N SER A 488 -15.90 36.73 51.78
CA SER A 488 -15.63 38.17 51.64
C SER A 488 -15.78 38.57 50.18
#